data_AF-A0A0F9CQ93-F1
#
_entry.id   AF-A0A0F9CQ93-F1
#
_cell.length_a   1.000
_cell.length_b   1.000
_cell.length_c   1.000
_cell.angle_alpha   90.00
_cell.angle_beta   90.00
_cell.angle_gamma   90.00
#
_symmetry.space_group_name_H-M   'P 1'
#
loop_
_entity.id
_entity.type
_entity.pdbx_description
1 polymer ?
#
loop_
_entity_poly.entity_id
_entity_poly.type
_entity_poly.pdbx_seq_one_letter_code
_entity_poly.pdbx_strand_id
1 'polypeptide(L)'
;MADITLLEAAKHSQDIIERSVTKIIVESSPILEVLPMRTINGPAFRYHQEQSLGTVAYRGVGGTYVADAGVINPLFEPLVILGGEVAIDNFEVEVMQNLLNLKSEKYRMKARQVGIQFTTSFFEGDTAVDPFEFDGLRKRLTGGQKLAAGTNGNVLTLALLDELLDKVVGDSGQKVLYMNKSIRRQLTKLVREQTGSSFINMTQDAFGRQQVAYSGTPVRVVEREDDGSTILDFDETQGGSNITASVYCVRYGSDYVMGIQSRSVPSVKD
;
A
#
# COMPACT_ATOMS: atom_id res chain seq x y z
N MET A 1 -17.37 -1.88 -13.25
CA MET A 1 -17.27 -0.72 -12.34
C MET A 1 -15.81 -0.34 -12.32
N ALA A 2 -15.45 0.87 -12.74
CA ALA A 2 -14.05 1.27 -12.89
C ALA A 2 -13.41 1.45 -11.51
N ASP A 3 -12.17 1.00 -11.37
CA ASP A 3 -11.39 1.20 -10.16
C ASP A 3 -10.94 2.66 -10.13
N ILE A 4 -11.25 3.37 -9.03
CA ILE A 4 -10.95 4.79 -8.87
C ILE A 4 -10.24 5.00 -7.54
N THR A 5 -9.37 6.00 -7.45
CA THR A 5 -8.71 6.33 -6.18
C THR A 5 -9.71 6.99 -5.23
N LEU A 6 -9.47 6.90 -3.92
CA LEU A 6 -10.32 7.53 -2.91
C LEU A 6 -10.39 9.06 -3.10
N LEU A 7 -9.29 9.66 -3.56
CA LEU A 7 -9.20 11.09 -3.86
C LEU A 7 -10.11 11.49 -5.04
N GLU A 8 -10.19 10.66 -6.07
CA GLU A 8 -11.11 10.88 -7.20
C GLU A 8 -12.57 10.66 -6.78
N ALA A 9 -12.84 9.61 -6.00
CA ALA A 9 -14.17 9.34 -5.46
C ALA A 9 -14.69 10.51 -4.61
N ALA A 10 -13.82 11.13 -3.79
CA ALA A 10 -14.16 12.29 -2.98
C ALA A 10 -14.66 13.50 -3.80
N LYS A 11 -14.13 13.71 -5.02
CA LYS A 11 -14.57 14.80 -5.90
C LYS A 11 -16.02 14.62 -6.35
N HIS A 12 -16.50 13.39 -6.41
CA HIS A 12 -17.87 13.06 -6.82
C HIS A 12 -18.88 13.02 -5.64
N SER A 13 -18.42 13.01 -4.39
CA SER A 13 -19.33 13.07 -3.23
C SER A 13 -20.00 14.43 -3.12
N GLN A 14 -21.30 14.46 -2.83
CA GLN A 14 -22.09 15.69 -2.65
C GLN A 14 -21.96 16.26 -1.23
N ASP A 15 -21.60 15.43 -0.24
CA ASP A 15 -21.44 15.87 1.14
C ASP A 15 -20.04 16.48 1.37
N ILE A 16 -20.03 17.71 1.89
CA ILE A 16 -18.83 18.48 2.18
C ILE A 16 -18.04 17.83 3.32
N ILE A 17 -18.72 17.29 4.34
CA ILE A 17 -18.06 16.68 5.51
C ILE A 17 -17.37 15.40 5.07
N GLU A 18 -18.08 14.49 4.38
CA GLU A 18 -17.49 13.26 3.86
C GLU A 18 -16.31 13.56 2.94
N ARG A 19 -16.43 14.54 2.04
CA ARG A 19 -15.32 14.95 1.15
C ARG A 19 -14.10 15.43 1.93
N SER A 20 -14.30 16.28 2.95
CA SER A 20 -13.19 16.83 3.74
C SER A 20 -12.47 15.76 4.56
N VAL A 21 -13.23 14.87 5.21
CA VAL A 21 -12.67 13.75 5.99
C VAL A 21 -11.93 12.78 5.07
N THR A 22 -12.51 12.46 3.90
CA THR A 22 -11.87 11.59 2.90
C THR A 22 -10.54 12.18 2.46
N LYS A 23 -10.48 13.49 2.17
CA LYS A 23 -9.23 14.17 1.80
C LYS A 23 -8.16 14.04 2.89
N ILE A 24 -8.52 14.25 4.16
CA ILE A 24 -7.58 14.13 5.29
C ILE A 24 -7.07 12.69 5.42
N ILE A 25 -7.94 11.68 5.26
CA ILE A 25 -7.54 10.27 5.28
C ILE A 25 -6.51 9.98 4.19
N VAL A 26 -6.74 10.45 2.96
CA VAL A 26 -5.79 10.24 1.85
C VAL A 26 -4.47 10.97 2.09
N GLU A 27 -4.52 12.22 2.55
CA GLU A 27 -3.30 13.00 2.81
C GLU A 27 -2.40 12.38 3.88
N SER A 28 -2.99 11.69 4.86
CA SER A 28 -2.26 11.00 5.93
C SER A 28 -1.64 9.66 5.52
N SER A 29 -1.94 9.12 4.33
CA SER A 29 -1.45 7.83 3.86
C SER A 29 -0.80 7.91 2.48
N PRO A 30 0.51 7.59 2.34
CA PRO A 30 1.19 7.59 1.04
C PRO A 30 0.72 6.46 0.11
N ILE A 31 -0.09 5.52 0.62
CA ILE A 31 -0.65 4.39 -0.13
C ILE A 31 -2.02 4.77 -0.69
N LEU A 32 -2.91 5.31 0.14
CA LEU A 32 -4.29 5.64 -0.25
C LEU A 32 -4.37 6.72 -1.33
N GLU A 33 -3.31 7.50 -1.52
CA GLU A 33 -3.19 8.45 -2.62
C GLU A 33 -3.19 7.77 -4.00
N VAL A 34 -2.53 6.61 -4.12
CA VAL A 34 -2.29 5.94 -5.41
C VAL A 34 -3.04 4.61 -5.54
N LEU A 35 -3.51 4.04 -4.43
CA LEU A 35 -4.21 2.77 -4.40
C LEU A 35 -5.58 2.89 -5.10
N PRO A 36 -5.81 2.14 -6.20
CA PRO A 36 -7.13 2.06 -6.81
C PRO A 36 -8.06 1.23 -5.93
N MET A 37 -9.28 1.73 -5.71
CA MET A 37 -10.30 1.06 -4.91
C MET A 37 -11.43 0.52 -5.80
N ARG A 38 -11.69 -0.78 -5.67
CA ARG A 38 -12.82 -1.44 -6.31
C ARG A 38 -14.00 -1.51 -5.36
N THR A 39 -15.14 -1.00 -5.81
CA THR A 39 -16.37 -1.11 -5.02
C THR A 39 -17.03 -2.47 -5.27
N ILE A 40 -17.39 -3.16 -4.19
CA ILE A 40 -18.02 -4.48 -4.24
C ILE A 40 -19.38 -4.48 -3.54
N ASN A 41 -20.28 -5.31 -4.04
CA ASN A 41 -21.58 -5.56 -3.40
C ASN A 41 -21.50 -6.91 -2.67
N GLY A 42 -21.56 -6.88 -1.35
CA GLY A 42 -21.48 -8.07 -0.49
C GLY A 42 -20.27 -8.04 0.46
N PRO A 43 -20.15 -9.04 1.34
CA PRO A 43 -19.18 -9.03 2.44
C PRO A 43 -17.74 -9.41 2.04
N ALA A 44 -17.52 -9.93 0.82
CA ALA A 44 -16.21 -10.39 0.38
C ALA A 44 -16.07 -10.30 -1.15
N PHE A 45 -14.85 -10.07 -1.63
CA PHE A 45 -14.50 -10.14 -3.03
C PHE A 45 -14.01 -11.55 -3.37
N ARG A 46 -14.71 -12.25 -4.27
CA ARG A 46 -14.30 -13.57 -4.78
C ARG A 46 -13.59 -13.41 -6.10
N TYR A 47 -12.42 -14.03 -6.23
CA TYR A 47 -11.65 -14.06 -7.45
C TYR A 47 -11.09 -15.45 -7.71
N HIS A 48 -10.70 -15.68 -8.96
CA HIS A 48 -10.11 -16.94 -9.41
C HIS A 48 -8.65 -16.69 -9.74
N GLN A 49 -7.76 -17.46 -9.12
CA GLN A 49 -6.33 -17.42 -9.40
C GLN A 49 -5.94 -18.64 -10.23
N GLU A 50 -5.25 -18.40 -11.34
CA GLU A 50 -4.64 -19.46 -12.12
C GLU A 50 -3.39 -19.98 -11.38
N GLN A 51 -3.42 -21.24 -10.95
CA GLN A 51 -2.27 -21.89 -10.30
C GLN A 51 -1.34 -22.55 -11.33
N SER A 52 -1.91 -23.07 -12.42
CA SER A 52 -1.19 -23.78 -13.49
C SER A 52 -1.86 -23.51 -14.83
N LEU A 53 -1.06 -23.21 -15.87
CA LEU A 53 -1.54 -22.97 -17.23
C LEU A 53 -1.71 -24.26 -18.06
N GLY A 54 -1.32 -25.42 -17.52
CA GLY A 54 -1.21 -26.68 -18.27
C GLY A 54 0.02 -26.68 -19.19
N THR A 55 0.23 -27.79 -19.91
CA THR A 55 1.41 -27.97 -20.78
C THR A 55 1.06 -27.94 -22.27
N VAL A 56 1.99 -27.44 -23.08
CA VAL A 56 1.92 -27.43 -24.55
C VAL A 56 3.19 -28.07 -25.11
N ALA A 57 3.04 -28.94 -26.10
CA ALA A 57 4.17 -29.65 -26.71
C ALA A 57 4.06 -29.71 -28.24
N TYR A 58 5.20 -29.72 -28.92
CA TYR A 58 5.26 -30.05 -30.36
C TYR A 58 5.06 -31.57 -30.54
N ARG A 59 4.35 -31.99 -31.60
CA ARG A 59 4.25 -33.40 -31.99
C ARG A 59 4.66 -33.62 -33.44
N GLY A 60 5.25 -34.78 -33.71
CA GLY A 60 5.52 -35.25 -35.07
C GLY A 60 4.26 -35.79 -35.77
N VAL A 61 4.37 -35.99 -37.08
CA VAL A 61 3.29 -36.56 -37.91
C VAL A 61 2.97 -37.97 -37.40
N GLY A 62 1.72 -38.21 -37.00
CA GLY A 62 1.24 -39.48 -36.42
C GLY A 62 1.34 -39.58 -34.90
N GLY A 63 1.93 -38.61 -34.19
CA GLY A 63 1.98 -38.60 -32.71
C GLY A 63 0.67 -38.16 -32.06
N THR A 64 0.55 -38.24 -30.73
CA THR A 64 -0.62 -37.76 -29.95
C THR A 64 -0.20 -36.70 -28.93
N TYR A 65 -1.12 -35.83 -28.53
CA TYR A 65 -0.92 -34.92 -27.40
C TYR A 65 -1.37 -35.60 -26.10
N VAL A 66 -0.71 -35.27 -24.99
CA VAL A 66 -1.20 -35.61 -23.64
C VAL A 66 -2.18 -34.51 -23.23
N ALA A 67 -3.42 -34.88 -22.92
CA ALA A 67 -4.40 -33.93 -22.44
C ALA A 67 -4.08 -33.54 -21.00
N ASP A 68 -3.96 -32.24 -20.75
CA ASP A 68 -3.81 -31.64 -19.44
C ASP A 68 -4.66 -30.36 -19.39
N ALA A 69 -5.08 -29.96 -18.19
CA ALA A 69 -5.88 -28.78 -17.98
C ALA A 69 -5.26 -27.90 -16.90
N GLY A 70 -5.33 -26.58 -17.09
CA GLY A 70 -4.95 -25.62 -16.06
C GLY A 70 -5.78 -25.76 -14.80
N VAL A 71 -5.18 -25.42 -13.65
CA VAL A 71 -5.84 -25.44 -12.35
C VAL A 71 -6.18 -24.02 -11.96
N ILE A 72 -7.46 -23.78 -11.64
CA ILE A 72 -7.97 -22.50 -11.17
C ILE A 72 -8.48 -22.66 -9.75
N ASN A 73 -7.94 -21.87 -8.82
CA ASN A 73 -8.37 -21.87 -7.43
C ASN A 73 -9.27 -20.66 -7.15
N PRO A 74 -10.46 -20.85 -6.56
CA PRO A 74 -11.24 -19.75 -6.03
C PRO A 74 -10.62 -19.27 -4.71
N LEU A 75 -10.34 -17.97 -4.62
CA LEU A 75 -9.98 -17.28 -3.38
C LEU A 75 -11.01 -16.20 -3.05
N PHE A 76 -11.02 -15.77 -1.80
CA PHE A 76 -11.89 -14.71 -1.34
C PHE A 76 -11.16 -13.78 -0.37
N GLU A 77 -11.47 -12.49 -0.45
CA GLU A 77 -10.98 -11.46 0.46
C GLU A 77 -12.18 -10.85 1.20
N PRO A 78 -12.25 -10.97 2.53
CA PRO A 78 -13.33 -10.39 3.31
C PRO A 78 -13.18 -8.86 3.41
N LEU A 79 -14.30 -8.16 3.50
CA LEU A 79 -14.31 -6.76 3.92
C LEU A 79 -14.15 -6.67 5.44
N VAL A 80 -13.28 -5.78 5.88
CA VAL A 80 -13.09 -5.43 7.28
C VAL A 80 -13.54 -4.00 7.55
N ILE A 81 -13.93 -3.71 8.78
CA ILE A 81 -14.46 -2.41 9.18
C ILE A 81 -13.37 -1.65 9.93
N LEU A 82 -12.94 -0.53 9.36
CA LEU A 82 -12.04 0.42 10.01
C LEU A 82 -12.80 1.73 10.27
N GLY A 83 -12.80 2.18 11.52
CA GLY A 83 -13.48 3.40 11.92
C GLY A 83 -13.19 3.78 13.37
N GLY A 84 -13.82 4.85 13.83
CA GLY A 84 -13.73 5.29 15.21
C GLY A 84 -14.80 6.32 15.53
N GLU A 85 -15.14 6.41 16.80
CA GLU A 85 -16.14 7.34 17.31
C GLU A 85 -15.51 8.48 18.09
N VAL A 86 -16.19 9.61 18.13
CA VAL A 86 -15.85 10.78 18.94
C VAL A 86 -17.06 11.14 19.77
N ALA A 87 -16.89 11.20 21.09
CA ALA A 87 -17.87 11.76 22.00
C ALA A 87 -17.33 13.09 22.55
N ILE A 88 -18.15 14.13 22.55
CA ILE A 88 -17.84 15.45 23.12
C ILE A 88 -19.02 15.87 23.98
N ASP A 89 -18.75 16.45 25.15
CA ASP A 89 -19.79 16.97 26.03
C ASP A 89 -20.40 18.25 25.43
N ASN A 90 -21.72 18.35 25.46
CA ASN A 90 -22.45 19.55 25.03
C ASN A 90 -22.01 20.78 25.82
N PHE A 91 -21.70 20.64 27.12
CA PHE A 91 -21.18 21.75 27.92
C PHE A 91 -19.84 22.28 27.39
N GLU A 92 -18.92 21.38 27.02
CA GLU A 92 -17.62 21.76 26.44
C GLU A 92 -17.79 22.44 25.08
N VAL A 93 -18.72 21.93 24.26
CA VAL A 93 -19.07 22.53 22.98
C VAL A 93 -19.63 23.94 23.17
N GLU A 94 -20.50 24.17 24.16
CA GLU A 94 -21.09 25.49 24.45
C GLU A 94 -20.07 26.48 25.01
N VAL A 95 -19.20 26.06 25.93
CA VAL A 95 -18.24 26.96 26.59
C VAL A 95 -17.07 27.32 25.68
N MET A 96 -16.62 26.41 24.81
CA MET A 96 -15.45 26.61 23.94
C MET A 96 -15.81 27.07 22.51
N GLN A 97 -17.09 27.24 22.21
CA GLN A 97 -17.63 27.60 20.89
C GLN A 97 -17.00 28.85 20.26
N ASN A 98 -16.58 29.82 21.08
CA ASN A 98 -15.96 31.07 20.61
C ASN A 98 -14.48 30.91 20.19
N LEU A 99 -13.81 29.85 20.65
CA LEU A 99 -12.37 29.68 20.44
C LEU A 99 -12.06 28.65 19.34
N LEU A 100 -12.80 27.53 19.30
CA LEU A 100 -12.54 26.43 18.38
C LEU A 100 -13.81 25.63 18.09
N ASN A 101 -13.96 25.16 16.86
CA ASN A 101 -14.95 24.13 16.54
C ASN A 101 -14.41 22.74 16.95
N LEU A 102 -14.67 22.36 18.20
CA LEU A 102 -14.19 21.10 18.79
C LEU A 102 -14.57 19.87 17.96
N LYS A 103 -15.80 19.81 17.44
CA LYS A 103 -16.27 18.66 16.63
C LYS A 103 -15.38 18.45 15.41
N SER A 104 -15.18 19.50 14.62
CA SER A 104 -14.36 19.42 13.41
C SER A 104 -12.92 19.00 13.69
N GLU A 105 -12.34 19.48 14.79
CA GLU A 105 -10.95 19.16 15.13
C GLU A 105 -10.80 17.70 15.58
N LYS A 106 -11.74 17.17 16.36
CA LYS A 106 -11.74 15.76 16.74
C LYS A 106 -12.00 14.84 15.55
N TYR A 107 -12.90 15.22 14.64
CA TYR A 107 -13.08 14.48 13.38
C TYR A 107 -11.80 14.46 12.54
N ARG A 108 -11.10 15.59 12.44
CA ARG A 108 -9.82 15.67 11.74
C ARG A 108 -8.76 14.76 12.37
N MET A 109 -8.66 14.73 13.70
CA MET A 109 -7.74 13.85 14.42
C MET A 109 -8.04 12.36 14.14
N LYS A 110 -9.31 11.95 14.20
CA LYS A 110 -9.71 10.58 13.88
C LYS A 110 -9.47 10.22 12.42
N ALA A 111 -9.77 11.13 11.49
CA ALA A 111 -9.52 10.94 10.06
C ALA A 111 -8.04 10.63 9.77
N ARG A 112 -7.11 11.39 10.38
CA ARG A 112 -5.67 11.10 10.27
C ARG A 112 -5.30 9.73 10.84
N GLN A 113 -5.83 9.39 12.02
CA GLN A 113 -5.55 8.09 12.64
C GLN A 113 -6.01 6.93 11.76
N VAL A 114 -7.14 7.07 11.07
CA VAL A 114 -7.63 6.05 10.13
C VAL A 114 -6.66 5.83 8.98
N GLY A 115 -6.10 6.89 8.37
CA GLY A 115 -5.12 6.73 7.30
C GLY A 115 -3.80 6.14 7.78
N ILE A 116 -3.34 6.50 8.99
CA ILE A 116 -2.15 5.90 9.61
C ILE A 116 -2.39 4.40 9.87
N GLN A 117 -3.51 4.05 10.50
CA GLN A 117 -3.83 2.66 10.81
C GLN A 117 -3.97 1.80 9.55
N PHE A 118 -4.59 2.33 8.50
CA PHE A 118 -4.66 1.66 7.21
C PHE A 118 -3.25 1.41 6.64
N THR A 119 -2.36 2.40 6.73
CA THR A 119 -0.98 2.29 6.25
C THR A 119 -0.20 1.22 7.02
N THR A 120 -0.35 1.15 8.35
CA THR A 120 0.24 0.10 9.17
C THR A 120 -0.30 -1.28 8.78
N SER A 121 -1.61 -1.43 8.72
CA SER A 121 -2.26 -2.71 8.39
C SER A 121 -1.91 -3.18 6.98
N PHE A 122 -1.72 -2.26 6.03
CA PHE A 122 -1.33 -2.60 4.66
C PHE A 122 0.03 -3.31 4.58
N PHE A 123 1.00 -2.92 5.40
CA PHE A 123 2.31 -3.57 5.41
C PHE A 123 2.36 -4.74 6.40
N GLU A 124 1.89 -4.54 7.62
CA GLU A 124 2.16 -5.42 8.76
C GLU A 124 0.94 -6.21 9.24
N GLY A 125 -0.25 -5.96 8.68
CA GLY A 125 -1.48 -6.59 9.15
C GLY A 125 -1.40 -8.12 9.13
N ASP A 126 -1.92 -8.74 10.19
CA ASP A 126 -1.93 -10.18 10.37
C ASP A 126 -3.22 -10.62 11.09
N THR A 127 -4.11 -11.27 10.33
CA THR A 127 -5.35 -11.85 10.87
C THR A 127 -5.14 -12.89 11.98
N ALA A 128 -3.93 -13.44 12.15
CA ALA A 128 -3.60 -14.32 13.25
C ALA A 128 -3.29 -13.56 14.56
N VAL A 129 -2.85 -12.30 14.46
CA VAL A 129 -2.59 -11.41 15.59
C VAL A 129 -3.86 -10.64 15.95
N ASP A 130 -4.50 -10.01 14.96
CA ASP A 130 -5.79 -9.35 15.12
C ASP A 130 -6.83 -9.90 14.10
N PRO A 131 -7.81 -10.71 14.53
CA PRO A 131 -8.84 -11.24 13.64
C PRO A 131 -9.71 -10.19 12.94
N PHE A 132 -9.68 -8.93 13.38
CA PHE A 132 -10.46 -7.84 12.80
C PHE A 132 -9.70 -7.02 11.75
N GLU A 133 -8.39 -7.23 11.61
CA GLU A 133 -7.59 -6.61 10.56
C GLU A 133 -7.54 -7.48 9.29
N PHE A 134 -6.88 -6.98 8.26
CA PHE A 134 -6.65 -7.73 7.03
C PHE A 134 -5.17 -8.09 6.92
N ASP A 135 -4.88 -9.19 6.22
CA ASP A 135 -3.49 -9.61 5.99
C ASP A 135 -2.77 -8.58 5.10
N GLY A 136 -1.67 -8.01 5.61
CA GLY A 136 -0.80 -7.07 4.94
C GLY A 136 0.21 -7.74 4.01
N LEU A 137 1.02 -6.91 3.33
CA LEU A 137 2.02 -7.36 2.37
C LEU A 137 3.05 -8.31 2.98
N ARG A 138 3.50 -8.06 4.22
CA ARG A 138 4.53 -8.89 4.85
C ARG A 138 4.09 -10.35 5.00
N LYS A 139 2.82 -10.59 5.32
CA LYS A 139 2.25 -11.94 5.44
C LYS A 139 1.94 -12.57 4.08
N ARG A 140 1.50 -11.77 3.10
CA ARG A 140 1.15 -12.24 1.75
C ARG A 140 2.37 -12.60 0.90
N LEU A 141 3.47 -11.86 1.06
CA LEU A 141 4.70 -12.09 0.31
C LEU A 141 5.41 -13.35 0.83
N THR A 142 5.33 -14.43 0.07
CA THR A 142 5.93 -15.73 0.42
C THR A 142 6.81 -16.27 -0.70
N GLY A 143 7.69 -17.21 -0.36
CA GLY A 143 8.54 -17.92 -1.32
C GLY A 143 9.39 -16.98 -2.18
N GLY A 144 9.36 -17.20 -3.50
CA GLY A 144 10.20 -16.48 -4.47
C GLY A 144 9.88 -14.99 -4.66
N GLN A 145 8.83 -14.48 -4.03
CA GLN A 145 8.50 -13.04 -4.02
C GLN A 145 9.31 -12.27 -2.96
N LYS A 146 9.80 -12.95 -1.92
CA LYS A 146 10.65 -12.35 -0.89
C LYS A 146 12.12 -12.48 -1.30
N LEU A 147 12.75 -11.35 -1.61
CA LEU A 147 14.18 -11.28 -1.84
C LEU A 147 14.92 -11.11 -0.52
N ALA A 148 15.86 -12.01 -0.23
CA ALA A 148 16.76 -11.87 0.91
C ALA A 148 18.01 -11.10 0.47
N ALA A 149 18.27 -9.94 1.08
CA ALA A 149 19.53 -9.21 0.87
C ALA A 149 20.78 -10.00 1.31
N GLY A 150 20.58 -10.97 2.21
CA GLY A 150 21.59 -11.90 2.71
C GLY A 150 20.99 -12.80 3.79
N THR A 151 21.77 -13.78 4.27
CA THR A 151 21.33 -14.73 5.30
C THR A 151 20.87 -14.03 6.58
N ASN A 152 21.57 -12.95 7.00
CA ASN A 152 21.27 -12.19 8.22
C ASN A 152 20.93 -10.71 7.91
N GLY A 153 20.41 -10.44 6.71
CA GLY A 153 20.37 -9.09 6.15
C GLY A 153 21.74 -8.64 5.62
N ASN A 154 21.74 -7.58 4.81
CA ASN A 154 22.95 -6.98 4.27
C ASN A 154 22.71 -5.50 3.99
N VAL A 155 23.79 -4.76 3.72
CA VAL A 155 23.71 -3.35 3.29
C VAL A 155 22.98 -3.26 1.96
N LEU A 156 22.13 -2.24 1.81
CA LEU A 156 21.47 -1.94 0.55
C LEU A 156 22.51 -1.67 -0.56
N THR A 157 22.33 -2.29 -1.72
CA THR A 157 23.11 -2.01 -2.93
C THR A 157 22.16 -1.67 -4.08
N LEU A 158 22.65 -0.95 -5.09
CA LEU A 158 21.84 -0.63 -6.27
C LEU A 158 21.42 -1.89 -7.04
N ALA A 159 22.31 -2.89 -7.12
CA ALA A 159 22.01 -4.16 -7.76
C ALA A 159 20.84 -4.92 -7.09
N LEU A 160 20.75 -4.88 -5.75
CA LEU A 160 19.61 -5.47 -5.04
C LEU A 160 18.30 -4.73 -5.32
N LEU A 161 18.36 -3.41 -5.51
CA LEU A 161 17.17 -2.61 -5.85
C LEU A 161 16.72 -2.88 -7.29
N ASP A 162 17.66 -3.03 -8.22
CA ASP A 162 17.38 -3.41 -9.61
C ASP A 162 16.78 -4.82 -9.69
N GLU A 163 17.34 -5.79 -8.96
CA GLU A 163 16.77 -7.14 -8.85
C GLU A 163 15.33 -7.10 -8.30
N LEU A 164 15.09 -6.28 -7.28
CA LEU A 164 13.76 -6.09 -6.69
C LEU A 164 12.77 -5.47 -7.69
N LEU A 165 13.20 -4.53 -8.54
CA LEU A 165 12.36 -4.00 -9.62
C LEU A 165 12.06 -5.07 -10.67
N ASP A 166 13.02 -5.91 -11.03
CA ASP A 166 12.85 -6.97 -12.04
C ASP A 166 11.92 -8.09 -11.56
N LYS A 167 11.83 -8.34 -10.26
CA LYS A 167 10.87 -9.31 -9.70
C LYS A 167 9.41 -8.89 -9.87
N VAL A 168 9.13 -7.59 -9.96
CA VAL A 168 7.77 -7.09 -10.16
C VAL A 168 7.50 -6.95 -11.65
N VAL A 169 6.52 -7.68 -12.15
CA VAL A 169 6.13 -7.61 -13.56
C VAL A 169 5.56 -6.24 -13.89
N GLY A 170 6.08 -5.61 -14.94
CA GLY A 170 5.60 -4.32 -15.45
C GLY A 170 6.74 -3.34 -15.72
N ASP A 171 6.40 -2.22 -16.34
CA ASP A 171 7.34 -1.12 -16.56
C ASP A 171 7.59 -0.34 -15.26
N SER A 172 8.76 0.31 -15.14
CA SER A 172 9.18 1.04 -13.95
C SER A 172 8.22 2.19 -13.58
N GLY A 173 7.60 2.83 -14.57
CA GLY A 173 6.63 3.91 -14.33
C GLY A 173 5.31 3.46 -13.68
N GLN A 174 5.03 2.16 -13.66
CA GLN A 174 3.81 1.60 -13.05
C GLN A 174 4.04 1.04 -11.65
N LYS A 175 5.29 1.03 -11.20
CA LYS A 175 5.70 0.51 -9.88
C LYS A 175 5.78 1.67 -8.90
N VAL A 176 5.66 1.36 -7.61
CA VAL A 176 5.90 2.29 -6.51
C VAL A 176 6.79 1.59 -5.50
N LEU A 177 7.86 2.27 -5.09
CA LEU A 177 8.76 1.78 -4.04
C LEU A 177 8.35 2.38 -2.70
N TYR A 178 8.26 1.54 -1.67
CA TYR A 178 7.99 1.94 -0.30
C TYR A 178 9.19 1.59 0.59
N MET A 179 9.66 2.59 1.32
CA MET A 179 10.81 2.43 2.22
C MET A 179 10.77 3.45 3.37
N ASN A 180 11.60 3.23 4.39
CA ASN A 180 11.76 4.20 5.47
C ASN A 180 12.71 5.36 5.09
N LYS A 181 12.75 6.41 5.92
CA LYS A 181 13.62 7.59 5.70
C LYS A 181 15.10 7.24 5.64
N SER A 182 15.54 6.29 6.46
CA SER A 182 16.94 5.88 6.59
C SER A 182 17.44 5.19 5.31
N ILE A 183 16.66 4.26 4.78
CA ILE A 183 16.92 3.57 3.51
C ILE A 183 16.88 4.56 2.34
N ARG A 184 15.91 5.48 2.29
CA ARG A 184 15.89 6.53 1.25
C ARG A 184 17.17 7.36 1.23
N ARG A 185 17.70 7.72 2.41
CA ARG A 185 18.99 8.46 2.52
C ARG A 185 20.16 7.61 2.03
N GLN A 186 20.18 6.31 2.37
CA GLN A 186 21.19 5.37 1.87
C GLN A 186 21.13 5.24 0.35
N LEU A 187 19.93 5.09 -0.24
CA LEU A 187 19.73 5.06 -1.69
C LEU A 187 20.27 6.33 -2.36
N THR A 188 19.93 7.51 -1.80
CA THR A 188 20.41 8.78 -2.34
C THR A 188 21.94 8.91 -2.25
N LYS A 189 22.55 8.39 -1.18
CA LYS A 189 24.01 8.32 -1.04
C LYS A 189 24.63 7.43 -2.11
N LEU A 190 24.13 6.21 -2.28
CA LEU A 190 24.64 5.24 -3.26
C LEU A 190 24.57 5.78 -4.69
N VAL A 191 23.48 6.44 -5.07
CA VAL A 191 23.37 7.03 -6.42
C VAL A 191 24.33 8.20 -6.61
N ARG A 192 24.57 9.03 -5.57
CA ARG A 192 25.54 10.14 -5.64
C ARG A 192 26.99 9.66 -5.75
N GLU A 193 27.30 8.48 -5.21
CA GLU A 193 28.62 7.86 -5.33
C GLU A 193 28.87 7.27 -6.72
N GLN A 194 27.81 7.02 -7.50
CA GLN A 194 27.92 6.51 -8.86
C GLN A 194 28.24 7.65 -9.85
N THR A 195 29.48 7.69 -10.33
CA THR A 195 29.91 8.69 -11.32
C THR A 195 29.28 8.42 -12.70
N GLY A 196 28.64 9.42 -13.31
CA GLY A 196 28.31 9.42 -14.74
C GLY A 196 26.91 8.93 -15.14
N SER A 197 26.00 8.66 -14.20
CA SER A 197 24.60 8.32 -14.52
C SER A 197 23.61 8.94 -13.52
N SER A 198 22.58 9.63 -14.03
CA SER A 198 21.51 10.20 -13.21
C SER A 198 20.37 9.19 -13.06
N PHE A 199 20.48 8.28 -12.10
CA PHE A 199 19.41 7.33 -11.78
C PHE A 199 18.28 7.93 -10.93
N ILE A 200 18.50 9.14 -10.39
CA ILE A 200 17.51 9.89 -9.60
C ILE A 200 16.87 10.96 -10.47
N ASN A 201 15.54 10.91 -10.57
CA ASN A 201 14.70 11.97 -11.09
C ASN A 201 13.81 12.52 -9.98
N MET A 202 13.41 13.78 -10.08
CA MET A 202 12.40 14.36 -9.20
C MET A 202 11.05 14.28 -9.92
N THR A 203 10.07 13.60 -9.32
CA THR A 203 8.69 13.55 -9.82
C THR A 203 7.78 14.31 -8.86
N GLN A 204 6.55 14.62 -9.27
CA GLN A 204 5.55 15.23 -8.38
C GLN A 204 4.53 14.18 -7.95
N ASP A 205 4.01 14.29 -6.74
CA ASP A 205 2.88 13.49 -6.24
C ASP A 205 1.53 14.12 -6.62
N ALA A 206 0.41 13.46 -6.29
CA ALA A 206 -0.94 13.95 -6.62
C ALA A 206 -1.29 15.27 -5.91
N PHE A 207 -0.51 15.65 -4.90
CA PHE A 207 -0.64 16.89 -4.13
C PHE A 207 0.40 17.95 -4.53
N GLY A 208 1.22 17.69 -5.56
CA GLY A 208 2.25 18.59 -6.07
C GLY A 208 3.56 18.62 -5.28
N ARG A 209 3.77 17.72 -4.31
CA ARG A 209 5.04 17.61 -3.57
C ARG A 209 6.08 16.88 -4.42
N GLN A 210 7.33 17.31 -4.33
CA GLN A 210 8.44 16.65 -5.02
C GLN A 210 8.82 15.35 -4.32
N GLN A 211 8.98 14.29 -5.10
CA GLN A 211 9.38 12.96 -4.66
C GLN A 211 10.55 12.45 -5.49
N VAL A 212 11.43 11.67 -4.85
CA VAL A 212 12.57 11.03 -5.51
C VAL A 212 12.03 9.83 -6.30
N ALA A 213 12.46 9.68 -7.54
CA ALA A 213 12.22 8.49 -8.34
C ALA A 213 13.56 7.81 -8.68
N TYR A 214 13.61 6.48 -8.54
CA TYR A 214 14.74 5.65 -8.91
C TYR A 214 14.42 4.85 -10.16
N SER A 215 15.23 4.99 -11.22
CA SER A 215 14.99 4.30 -12.50
C SER A 215 13.57 4.52 -13.05
N GLY A 216 13.02 5.74 -12.88
CA GLY A 216 11.65 6.07 -13.27
C GLY A 216 10.55 5.62 -12.30
N THR A 217 10.89 4.84 -11.27
CA THR A 217 9.94 4.36 -10.25
C THR A 217 9.86 5.35 -9.08
N PRO A 218 8.69 5.94 -8.76
CA PRO A 218 8.54 6.84 -7.62
C PRO A 218 8.82 6.13 -6.28
N VAL A 219 9.58 6.80 -5.40
CA VAL A 219 9.90 6.34 -4.05
C VAL A 219 9.03 7.08 -3.04
N ARG A 220 8.14 6.34 -2.38
CA ARG A 220 7.30 6.79 -1.28
C ARG A 220 7.93 6.42 0.05
N VAL A 221 8.07 7.43 0.91
CA VAL A 221 8.50 7.20 2.28
C VAL A 221 7.29 6.88 3.13
N VAL A 222 7.39 5.79 3.88
CA VAL A 222 6.37 5.39 4.84
C VAL A 222 6.78 5.93 6.21
N GLU A 223 5.97 6.85 6.71
CA GLU A 223 6.11 7.46 8.04
C GLU A 223 4.72 7.71 8.62
N ARG A 224 4.64 7.76 9.94
CA ARG A 224 3.44 8.29 10.59
C ARG A 224 3.50 9.81 10.62
N GLU A 225 2.37 10.44 10.32
CA GLU A 225 2.26 11.91 10.27
C GLU A 225 2.27 12.54 11.67
N ASP A 226 1.86 11.80 12.71
CA ASP A 226 1.68 12.31 14.07
C ASP A 226 2.98 12.47 14.85
N ASP A 227 3.85 11.47 14.83
CA ASP A 227 5.13 11.45 15.57
C ASP A 227 6.37 11.41 14.66
N GLY A 228 6.19 11.23 13.35
CA GLY A 228 7.28 11.12 12.38
C GLY A 228 8.08 9.81 12.48
N SER A 229 7.61 8.85 13.29
CA SER A 229 8.14 7.49 13.41
C SER A 229 7.92 6.72 12.11
N THR A 230 8.73 5.71 11.88
CA THR A 230 8.65 4.87 10.69
C THR A 230 7.90 3.60 11.01
N ILE A 231 6.89 3.27 10.20
CA ILE A 231 6.18 1.98 10.27
C ILE A 231 7.12 0.84 9.85
N LEU A 232 8.07 1.13 8.96
CA LEU A 232 9.06 0.16 8.47
C LEU A 232 10.40 0.37 9.19
N ASP A 233 10.47 0.08 10.49
CA ASP A 233 11.70 0.22 11.26
C ASP A 233 12.65 -0.99 11.09
N PHE A 234 13.80 -0.95 11.73
CA PHE A 234 14.77 -2.05 11.78
C PHE A 234 14.41 -3.07 12.87
N ASP A 235 13.25 -3.70 12.75
CA ASP A 235 12.72 -4.68 13.70
C ASP A 235 12.37 -6.02 13.04
N GLU A 236 12.64 -6.17 11.74
CA GLU A 236 12.38 -7.42 11.05
C GLU A 236 13.47 -8.46 11.33
N THR A 237 13.04 -9.71 11.50
CA THR A 237 13.94 -10.85 11.67
C THR A 237 14.28 -11.49 10.32
N GLN A 238 15.57 -11.55 10.01
CA GLN A 238 16.12 -12.26 8.85
C GLN A 238 17.28 -13.14 9.31
N GLY A 239 17.11 -14.46 9.18
CA GLY A 239 18.08 -15.43 9.72
C GLY A 239 18.24 -15.28 11.22
N GLY A 240 19.44 -14.92 11.67
CA GLY A 240 19.76 -14.66 13.08
C GLY A 240 19.78 -13.19 13.48
N SER A 241 19.47 -12.26 12.56
CA SER A 241 19.42 -10.81 12.87
C SER A 241 17.98 -10.35 13.06
N ASN A 242 17.75 -9.54 14.09
CA ASN A 242 16.45 -8.90 14.39
C ASN A 242 16.46 -7.39 14.12
N ILE A 243 17.50 -6.91 13.42
CA ILE A 243 17.72 -5.47 13.18
C ILE A 243 17.81 -5.26 11.67
N THR A 244 16.79 -5.73 10.94
CA THR A 244 16.71 -5.59 9.48
C THR A 244 15.44 -4.83 9.11
N ALA A 245 15.48 -4.15 7.96
CA ALA A 245 14.35 -3.38 7.44
C ALA A 245 14.14 -3.75 5.97
N SER A 246 12.88 -3.79 5.54
CA SER A 246 12.49 -4.17 4.18
C SER A 246 12.15 -2.99 3.29
N VAL A 247 12.36 -3.20 1.99
CA VAL A 247 11.89 -2.31 0.91
C VAL A 247 10.82 -3.07 0.15
N TYR A 248 9.69 -2.41 -0.11
CA TYR A 248 8.57 -3.01 -0.83
C TYR A 248 8.46 -2.37 -2.22
N CYS A 249 8.20 -3.18 -3.23
CA CYS A 249 7.84 -2.71 -4.56
C CYS A 249 6.45 -3.24 -4.91
N VAL A 250 5.57 -2.33 -5.31
CA VAL A 250 4.18 -2.64 -5.61
C VAL A 250 3.82 -2.10 -6.97
N ARG A 251 3.09 -2.89 -7.74
CA ARG A 251 2.38 -2.42 -8.94
C ARG A 251 0.89 -2.36 -8.64
N TYR A 252 0.30 -1.21 -8.91
CA TYR A 252 -1.14 -1.00 -8.76
C TYR A 252 -1.89 -1.37 -10.03
N GLY A 253 -3.10 -1.88 -9.87
CA GLY A 253 -4.02 -2.19 -10.98
C GLY A 253 -5.08 -3.21 -10.57
N SER A 254 -6.12 -3.33 -11.39
CA SER A 254 -7.26 -4.23 -11.16
C SER A 254 -6.85 -5.70 -10.98
N ASP A 255 -5.80 -6.10 -11.68
CA ASP A 255 -5.27 -7.48 -11.69
C ASP A 255 -4.02 -7.61 -10.82
N TYR A 256 -3.57 -6.51 -10.20
CA TYR A 256 -2.42 -6.44 -9.31
C TYR A 256 -2.89 -6.00 -7.92
N VAL A 257 -2.17 -5.07 -7.28
CA VAL A 257 -2.60 -4.55 -5.98
C VAL A 257 -3.71 -3.52 -6.19
N MET A 258 -4.85 -3.80 -5.55
CA MET A 258 -6.00 -2.89 -5.43
C MET A 258 -6.61 -3.03 -4.04
N GLY A 259 -7.32 -2.00 -3.59
CA GLY A 259 -8.16 -2.09 -2.40
C GLY A 259 -9.60 -2.43 -2.76
N ILE A 260 -10.34 -2.96 -1.79
CA ILE A 260 -11.77 -3.24 -1.91
C ILE A 260 -12.55 -2.40 -0.91
N GLN A 261 -13.72 -1.89 -1.33
CA GLN A 261 -14.58 -1.09 -0.46
C GLN A 261 -16.06 -1.40 -0.72
N SER A 262 -16.90 -1.24 0.30
CA SER A 262 -18.36 -1.38 0.18
C SER A 262 -19.04 -0.11 -0.35
N ARG A 263 -18.41 1.05 -0.14
CA ARG A 263 -18.94 2.37 -0.52
C ARG A 263 -17.82 3.21 -1.13
N SER A 264 -18.19 4.14 -2.02
CA SER A 264 -17.21 4.96 -2.74
C SER A 264 -16.41 5.92 -1.86
N VAL A 265 -17.01 6.37 -0.74
CA VAL A 265 -16.38 7.26 0.24
C VAL A 265 -16.69 6.82 1.68
N PRO A 266 -15.76 7.03 2.63
CA PRO A 266 -16.00 6.80 4.06
C PRO A 266 -17.25 7.53 4.56
N SER A 267 -18.02 6.87 5.43
CA SER A 267 -19.23 7.46 6.03
C SER A 267 -18.87 8.26 7.26
N VAL A 268 -19.42 9.47 7.33
CA VAL A 268 -19.42 10.28 8.54
C VAL A 268 -20.86 10.47 8.96
N LYS A 269 -21.16 10.22 10.23
CA LYS A 269 -22.47 10.48 10.84
C LYS A 269 -22.22 11.33 12.07
N ASP A 270 -22.94 12.44 12.15
CA ASP A 270 -22.97 13.37 13.29
C ASP A 270 -24.23 13.13 14.13
#